data_AF-A0A834X968-F1
#
_entry.id   AF-A0A834X968-F1
#
_cell.length_a   1.000
_cell.length_b   1.000
_cell.length_c   1.000
_cell.angle_alpha   90.00
_cell.angle_beta   90.00
_cell.angle_gamma   90.00
#
_symmetry.space_group_name_H-M   'P 1'
#
loop_
_entity.id
_entity.type
_entity.pdbx_description
1 polymer ?
#
loop_
_entity_poly.entity_id
_entity_poly.type
_entity_poly.pdbx_seq_one_letter_code
_entity_poly.pdbx_strand_id
1 'polypeptide(L)'
;MTNHEPTTLTTLTRRPSRSAATTFSTEVFDNEVVPSSLASISPILRVANEIESERPRVAYLCRFYAFEKAHRLDQSSSGRGVRQFKTLLLQRLERDNASSLASRIKKTDAREIQAYYKQYYEQYVRALDDGEQADRAQLGKAYQTAGVLFEVLCAVNKTEKVEEVAPEIIAAARDVQENMEIYAPFNILPLDSAGASQPIMQLEEIKATVSALGNTRGLNWPSSYEQQRQRAGDLDLLDWLRAMFGLVMLLFIWAQRDNVRNQREHLILLLANSHIRLLPKPEPLNKARKPALPSFGENILDYD
;
A
#
# COMPACT_ATOMS: atom_id res chain seq x y z
N MET A 1 -22.09 -61.11 -50.48
CA MET A 1 -23.05 -60.17 -49.85
C MET A 1 -23.15 -60.55 -48.37
N THR A 2 -22.27 -59.97 -47.58
CA THR A 2 -22.53 -59.20 -46.33
C THR A 2 -22.64 -60.07 -45.07
N ASN A 3 -21.48 -60.41 -44.49
CA ASN A 3 -21.36 -60.87 -43.10
C ASN A 3 -21.12 -59.65 -42.21
N HIS A 4 -22.04 -59.40 -41.28
CA HIS A 4 -21.97 -58.36 -40.25
C HIS A 4 -21.16 -58.84 -39.03
N GLU A 5 -20.29 -57.96 -38.51
CA GLU A 5 -19.63 -58.09 -37.21
C GLU A 5 -20.62 -58.04 -36.03
N PRO A 6 -20.33 -58.70 -34.89
CA PRO A 6 -21.07 -58.50 -33.65
C PRO A 6 -20.48 -57.35 -32.81
N THR A 7 -21.26 -56.29 -32.61
CA THR A 7 -20.94 -55.18 -31.70
C THR A 7 -21.10 -55.61 -30.24
N THR A 8 -20.02 -55.51 -29.46
CA THR A 8 -20.03 -55.75 -28.00
C THR A 8 -20.57 -54.51 -27.27
N LEU A 9 -21.68 -54.65 -26.55
CA LEU A 9 -22.24 -53.61 -25.68
C LEU A 9 -21.48 -53.61 -24.34
N THR A 10 -20.55 -52.68 -24.16
CA THR A 10 -19.87 -52.44 -22.87
C THR A 10 -20.75 -51.58 -21.97
N THR A 11 -21.32 -52.19 -20.91
CA THR A 11 -22.10 -51.50 -19.89
C THR A 11 -21.18 -50.69 -18.98
N LEU A 12 -21.20 -49.36 -19.08
CA LEU A 12 -20.45 -48.47 -18.19
C LEU A 12 -21.13 -48.36 -16.82
N THR A 13 -20.64 -49.11 -15.84
CA THR A 13 -21.05 -48.98 -14.43
C THR A 13 -20.48 -47.69 -13.84
N ARG A 14 -21.33 -46.70 -13.58
CA ARG A 14 -20.96 -45.43 -12.94
C ARG A 14 -20.60 -45.65 -11.46
N ARG A 15 -19.32 -45.43 -11.10
CA ARG A 15 -18.86 -45.36 -9.70
C ARG A 15 -19.60 -44.23 -8.95
N PRO A 16 -20.08 -44.45 -7.72
CA PRO A 16 -20.61 -43.38 -6.89
C PRO A 16 -19.46 -42.47 -6.44
N SER A 17 -19.62 -41.16 -6.68
CA SER A 17 -18.71 -40.13 -6.22
C SER A 17 -18.61 -40.16 -4.69
N ARG A 18 -17.38 -40.25 -4.17
CA ARG A 18 -17.10 -40.05 -2.75
C ARG A 18 -17.55 -38.64 -2.36
N SER A 19 -18.58 -38.53 -1.53
CA SER A 19 -18.87 -37.32 -0.78
C SER A 19 -17.71 -37.05 0.17
N ALA A 20 -16.82 -36.13 -0.23
CA ALA A 20 -15.87 -35.55 0.69
C ALA A 20 -16.65 -34.63 1.63
N ALA A 21 -17.02 -35.12 2.81
CA ALA A 21 -17.30 -34.26 3.94
C ALA A 21 -15.97 -33.57 4.29
N THR A 22 -15.76 -32.38 3.74
CA THR A 22 -14.59 -31.57 4.04
C THR A 22 -14.70 -31.12 5.49
N THR A 23 -13.91 -31.72 6.37
CA THR A 23 -13.49 -31.10 7.62
C THR A 23 -12.73 -29.83 7.26
N PHE A 24 -13.45 -28.71 7.16
CA PHE A 24 -12.93 -27.39 6.85
C PHE A 24 -12.23 -26.82 8.09
N SER A 25 -10.91 -26.98 8.17
CA SER A 25 -10.07 -26.39 9.21
C SER A 25 -9.95 -24.87 9.04
N THR A 26 -9.93 -24.17 10.17
CA THR A 26 -9.83 -22.69 10.31
C THR A 26 -8.63 -22.11 9.56
N GLU A 27 -7.55 -22.89 9.40
CA GLU A 27 -6.29 -22.50 8.72
C GLU A 27 -6.44 -22.20 7.22
N VAL A 28 -7.50 -22.69 6.57
CA VAL A 28 -7.73 -22.46 5.13
C VAL A 28 -8.17 -21.02 4.86
N PHE A 29 -8.83 -20.37 5.82
CA PHE A 29 -9.38 -19.02 5.66
C PHE A 29 -8.34 -17.91 5.78
N ASP A 30 -7.24 -18.14 6.50
CA ASP A 30 -6.20 -17.12 6.70
C ASP A 30 -5.27 -16.97 5.48
N ASN A 31 -5.32 -17.91 4.53
CA ASN A 31 -4.53 -17.91 3.30
C ASN A 31 -5.34 -17.55 2.05
N GLU A 32 -6.55 -17.00 2.21
CA GLU A 32 -7.41 -16.69 1.07
C GLU A 32 -6.89 -15.49 0.26
N VAL A 33 -6.21 -15.80 -0.84
CA VAL A 33 -5.68 -14.78 -1.76
C VAL A 33 -6.85 -14.09 -2.44
N VAL A 34 -7.00 -12.79 -2.17
CA VAL A 34 -7.99 -11.93 -2.83
C VAL A 34 -7.77 -11.99 -4.35
N PRO A 35 -8.80 -12.32 -5.16
CA PRO A 35 -8.67 -12.33 -6.61
C PRO A 35 -8.16 -10.98 -7.14
N SER A 36 -7.32 -11.00 -8.18
CA SER A 36 -6.71 -9.77 -8.72
C SER A 36 -7.74 -8.74 -9.21
N SER A 37 -8.89 -9.18 -9.73
CA SER A 37 -10.02 -8.32 -10.09
C SER A 37 -10.66 -7.60 -8.89
N LEU A 38 -10.38 -8.08 -7.67
CA LEU A 38 -10.88 -7.54 -6.40
C LEU A 38 -9.74 -7.00 -5.53
N ALA A 39 -8.58 -6.66 -6.10
CA ALA A 39 -7.39 -6.25 -5.34
C ALA A 39 -7.65 -5.08 -4.35
N SER A 40 -8.60 -4.19 -4.67
CA SER A 40 -9.02 -3.07 -3.82
C SER A 40 -9.70 -3.49 -2.50
N ILE A 41 -10.02 -4.77 -2.32
CA ILE A 41 -10.58 -5.32 -1.08
C ILE A 41 -9.50 -5.76 -0.10
N SER A 42 -8.29 -6.07 -0.60
CA SER A 42 -7.17 -6.55 0.23
C SER A 42 -6.84 -5.63 1.41
N PRO A 43 -6.76 -4.29 1.26
CA PRO A 43 -6.51 -3.40 2.40
C PRO A 43 -7.58 -3.52 3.50
N ILE A 44 -8.85 -3.71 3.12
CA ILE A 44 -9.97 -3.82 4.06
C ILE A 44 -9.85 -5.08 4.90
N LEU A 45 -9.56 -6.22 4.27
CA LEU A 45 -9.38 -7.49 4.98
C LEU A 45 -8.13 -7.49 5.84
N ARG A 46 -7.05 -6.84 5.40
CA ARG A 46 -5.84 -6.66 6.20
C ARG A 46 -6.16 -5.89 7.49
N VAL A 47 -6.81 -4.74 7.38
CA VAL A 47 -7.25 -3.95 8.54
C VAL A 47 -8.17 -4.77 9.46
N ALA A 48 -9.11 -5.52 8.88
CA ALA A 48 -10.00 -6.38 9.66
C ALA A 48 -9.23 -7.40 10.51
N ASN A 49 -8.22 -8.06 9.93
CA ASN A 49 -7.40 -9.04 10.64
C ASN A 49 -6.52 -8.39 11.72
N GLU A 50 -5.97 -7.20 11.46
CA GLU A 50 -5.12 -6.48 12.42
C GLU A 50 -5.90 -6.08 13.68
N ILE A 51 -7.12 -5.56 13.51
CA ILE A 51 -7.93 -5.05 14.63
C ILE A 51 -8.79 -6.14 15.28
N GLU A 52 -8.83 -7.37 14.76
CA GLU A 52 -9.74 -8.43 15.22
C GLU A 52 -9.56 -8.77 16.69
N SER A 53 -8.32 -8.82 17.17
CA SER A 53 -8.01 -9.14 18.56
C SER A 53 -8.46 -8.05 19.54
N GLU A 54 -8.38 -6.78 19.13
CA GLU A 54 -8.74 -5.63 19.98
C GLU A 54 -10.22 -5.25 19.87
N ARG A 55 -10.78 -5.35 18.66
CA ARG A 55 -12.13 -4.91 18.31
C ARG A 55 -12.83 -5.92 17.37
N PRO A 56 -13.28 -7.07 17.89
CA PRO A 56 -13.86 -8.12 17.05
C PRO A 56 -15.11 -7.67 16.28
N ARG A 57 -15.95 -6.82 16.89
CA ARG A 57 -17.12 -6.27 16.19
C ARG A 57 -16.75 -5.36 15.02
N VAL A 58 -15.75 -4.50 15.17
CA VAL A 58 -15.33 -3.62 14.07
C VAL A 58 -14.67 -4.42 12.95
N ALA A 59 -13.86 -5.43 13.28
CA ALA A 59 -13.29 -6.35 12.30
C ALA A 59 -14.39 -7.06 11.48
N TYR A 60 -15.45 -7.53 12.15
CA TYR A 60 -16.62 -8.10 11.48
C TYR A 60 -17.26 -7.09 10.49
N LEU A 61 -17.45 -5.84 10.89
CA LEU A 61 -18.00 -4.80 10.01
C LEU A 61 -17.11 -4.51 8.81
N CYS A 62 -15.78 -4.51 8.99
CA CYS A 62 -14.83 -4.39 7.88
C CYS A 62 -14.96 -5.55 6.89
N ARG A 63 -15.09 -6.80 7.36
CA ARG A 63 -15.30 -7.98 6.49
C ARG A 63 -16.66 -7.94 5.79
N PHE A 64 -17.69 -7.46 6.47
CA PHE A 64 -19.02 -7.31 5.89
C PHE A 64 -19.00 -6.28 4.75
N TYR A 65 -18.39 -5.11 5.00
CA TYR A 65 -18.18 -4.10 3.97
C TYR A 65 -17.32 -4.62 2.81
N ALA A 66 -16.27 -5.40 3.09
CA ALA A 66 -15.46 -6.06 2.07
C ALA A 66 -16.31 -6.98 1.17
N PHE A 67 -17.22 -7.77 1.75
CA PHE A 67 -18.14 -8.62 1.00
C PHE A 67 -19.10 -7.78 0.12
N GLU A 68 -19.70 -6.72 0.65
CA GLU A 68 -20.57 -5.83 -0.13
C GLU A 68 -19.81 -5.12 -1.25
N LYS A 69 -18.57 -4.68 -0.99
CA LYS A 69 -17.69 -4.07 -2.00
C LYS A 69 -17.33 -5.09 -3.08
N ALA A 70 -17.04 -6.34 -2.72
CA ALA A 70 -16.84 -7.45 -3.68
C ALA A 70 -18.08 -7.66 -4.54
N HIS A 71 -19.26 -7.65 -3.94
CA HIS A 71 -20.51 -7.83 -4.66
C HIS A 71 -20.74 -6.70 -5.67
N ARG A 72 -20.51 -5.45 -5.27
CA ARG A 72 -20.59 -4.28 -6.17
C ARG A 72 -19.60 -4.33 -7.33
N LEU A 73 -18.37 -4.81 -7.09
CA LEU A 73 -17.33 -4.89 -8.12
C LEU A 73 -17.57 -5.97 -9.18
N ASP A 74 -18.23 -7.08 -8.84
CA ASP A 74 -18.53 -8.18 -9.77
C ASP A 74 -19.84 -8.89 -9.38
N GLN A 75 -20.98 -8.27 -9.64
CA GLN A 75 -22.28 -8.77 -9.19
C GLN A 75 -22.57 -10.21 -9.68
N SER A 76 -22.20 -10.54 -10.92
CA SER A 76 -22.39 -11.87 -11.52
C SER A 76 -21.38 -12.92 -11.04
N SER A 77 -20.34 -12.51 -10.30
CA SER A 77 -19.24 -13.38 -9.83
C SER A 77 -18.54 -14.11 -10.98
N SER A 78 -18.35 -13.40 -12.09
CA SER A 78 -17.80 -13.91 -13.35
C SER A 78 -16.27 -13.97 -13.38
N GLY A 79 -15.60 -13.16 -12.55
CA GLY A 79 -14.15 -13.14 -12.44
C GLY A 79 -13.57 -14.44 -11.91
N ARG A 80 -12.36 -14.78 -12.34
CA ARG A 80 -11.64 -15.97 -11.89
C ARG A 80 -11.53 -15.96 -10.35
N GLY A 81 -12.04 -17.02 -9.71
CA GLY A 81 -11.98 -17.18 -8.26
C GLY A 81 -12.95 -16.30 -7.45
N VAL A 82 -13.67 -15.36 -8.07
CA VAL A 82 -14.54 -14.40 -7.36
C VAL A 82 -15.68 -15.09 -6.64
N ARG A 83 -16.35 -16.06 -7.29
CA ARG A 83 -17.45 -16.79 -6.67
C ARG A 83 -16.98 -17.55 -5.42
N GLN A 84 -15.85 -18.25 -5.53
CA GLN A 84 -15.27 -19.00 -4.42
C GLN A 84 -14.93 -18.06 -3.25
N PHE A 85 -14.23 -16.97 -3.55
CA PHE A 85 -13.88 -15.94 -2.56
C PHE A 85 -15.10 -15.38 -1.84
N LYS A 86 -16.15 -14.98 -2.57
CA LYS A 86 -17.39 -14.46 -1.97
C LYS A 86 -18.08 -15.50 -1.09
N THR A 87 -18.16 -16.75 -1.56
CA THR A 87 -18.78 -17.83 -0.79
C THR A 87 -18.05 -18.07 0.52
N LEU A 88 -16.72 -18.13 0.50
CA LEU A 88 -15.92 -18.35 1.71
C LEU A 88 -15.96 -17.15 2.66
N LEU A 89 -15.89 -15.92 2.13
CA LEU A 89 -16.05 -14.72 2.95
C LEU A 89 -17.43 -14.65 3.61
N LEU A 90 -18.50 -15.03 2.90
CA LEU A 90 -19.85 -15.09 3.47
C LEU A 90 -19.95 -16.13 4.59
N GLN A 91 -19.41 -17.33 4.39
CA GLN A 91 -19.38 -18.37 5.43
C GLN A 91 -18.62 -17.93 6.68
N ARG A 92 -17.51 -17.19 6.51
CA ARG A 92 -16.78 -16.59 7.63
C ARG A 92 -17.63 -15.56 8.37
N LEU A 93 -18.33 -14.69 7.66
CA LEU A 93 -19.25 -13.72 8.27
C LEU A 93 -20.36 -14.42 9.08
N GLU A 94 -20.98 -15.45 8.53
CA GLU A 94 -22.02 -16.21 9.24
C GLU A 94 -21.50 -16.81 10.55
N ARG A 95 -20.28 -17.32 10.56
CA ARG A 95 -19.62 -17.89 11.75
C ARG A 95 -19.26 -16.83 12.79
N ASP A 96 -18.69 -15.72 12.35
CA ASP A 96 -18.10 -14.70 13.24
C ASP A 96 -19.15 -13.70 13.77
N ASN A 97 -20.37 -13.67 13.20
CA ASN A 97 -21.38 -12.68 13.56
C ASN A 97 -21.81 -12.78 15.04
N ALA A 98 -22.11 -13.98 15.54
CA ALA A 98 -22.62 -14.14 16.91
C ALA A 98 -21.57 -13.79 17.98
N SER A 99 -20.33 -14.26 17.81
CA SER A 99 -19.23 -13.97 18.72
C SER A 99 -18.82 -12.50 18.69
N SER A 100 -18.77 -11.89 17.50
CA SER A 100 -18.47 -10.46 17.38
C SER A 100 -19.57 -9.58 17.98
N LEU A 101 -20.84 -9.94 17.82
CA LEU A 101 -21.97 -9.24 18.46
C LEU A 101 -21.89 -9.30 19.99
N ALA A 102 -21.52 -10.45 20.55
CA ALA A 102 -21.37 -10.60 22.00
C ALA A 102 -20.26 -9.69 22.57
N SER A 103 -19.23 -9.38 21.78
CA SER A 103 -18.13 -8.48 22.16
C SER A 103 -18.44 -6.98 21.96
N ARG A 104 -19.59 -6.64 21.39
CA ARG A 104 -19.92 -5.24 21.04
C ARG A 104 -20.13 -4.41 22.30
N ILE A 105 -19.51 -3.23 22.34
CA ILE A 105 -19.55 -2.33 23.51
C ILE A 105 -20.70 -1.31 23.39
N LYS A 106 -20.96 -0.81 22.19
CA LYS A 106 -21.96 0.20 21.89
C LYS A 106 -23.29 -0.44 21.48
N LYS A 107 -24.34 0.39 21.52
CA LYS A 107 -25.71 -0.05 21.25
C LYS A 107 -25.94 -0.46 19.79
N THR A 108 -25.29 0.21 18.85
CA THR A 108 -25.42 -0.05 17.40
C THR A 108 -24.05 -0.16 16.76
N ASP A 109 -24.00 -0.74 15.56
CA ASP A 109 -22.73 -0.93 14.86
C ASP A 109 -22.17 0.41 14.38
N ALA A 110 -23.03 1.36 13.99
CA ALA A 110 -22.61 2.72 13.67
C ALA A 110 -21.89 3.38 14.85
N ARG A 111 -22.43 3.25 16.07
CA ARG A 111 -21.81 3.84 17.26
C ARG A 111 -20.52 3.11 17.65
N GLU A 112 -20.46 1.79 17.44
CA GLU A 112 -19.25 0.99 17.69
C GLU A 112 -18.08 1.49 16.82
N ILE A 113 -18.29 1.57 15.50
CA ILE A 113 -17.23 1.99 14.59
C ILE A 113 -16.90 3.48 14.70
N GLN A 114 -17.87 4.35 14.98
CA GLN A 114 -17.61 5.76 15.28
C GLN A 114 -16.70 5.94 16.50
N ALA A 115 -16.98 5.21 17.58
CA ALA A 115 -16.18 5.30 18.79
C ALA A 115 -14.76 4.77 18.56
N TYR A 116 -14.62 3.66 17.85
CA TYR A 116 -13.32 3.10 17.54
C TYR A 116 -12.52 3.98 16.58
N TYR A 117 -13.16 4.54 15.54
CA TYR A 117 -12.49 5.45 14.61
C TYR A 117 -11.88 6.66 15.33
N LYS A 118 -12.65 7.30 16.23
CA LYS A 118 -12.15 8.42 17.04
C LYS A 118 -10.95 8.01 17.90
N GLN A 119 -11.07 6.89 18.62
CA GLN A 119 -9.98 6.37 19.45
C GLN A 119 -8.73 6.08 18.60
N TYR A 120 -8.89 5.41 17.46
CA TYR A 120 -7.79 5.04 16.58
C TYR A 120 -7.07 6.29 16.04
N TYR A 121 -7.83 7.29 15.59
CA TYR A 121 -7.28 8.53 15.06
C TYR A 121 -6.49 9.30 16.12
N GLU A 122 -7.02 9.42 17.34
CA GLU A 122 -6.31 10.08 18.45
C GLU A 122 -5.02 9.33 18.83
N GLN A 123 -5.08 7.99 18.91
CA GLN A 123 -3.99 7.16 19.40
C GLN A 123 -2.88 6.93 18.36
N TYR A 124 -3.21 6.84 17.07
CA TYR A 124 -2.27 6.42 16.03
C TYR A 124 -2.02 7.48 14.96
N VAL A 125 -2.93 8.43 14.72
CA VAL A 125 -2.70 9.49 13.74
C VAL A 125 -2.13 10.72 14.46
N ARG A 126 -2.89 11.31 15.39
CA ARG A 126 -2.45 12.51 16.11
C ARG A 126 -1.19 12.29 16.95
N ALA A 127 -1.18 11.23 17.76
CA ALA A 127 -0.04 10.96 18.64
C ALA A 127 1.26 10.65 17.88
N LEU A 128 1.16 10.10 16.65
CA LEU A 128 2.34 9.88 15.81
C LEU A 128 2.73 11.16 15.08
N ASP A 129 1.80 11.98 14.62
CA ASP A 129 2.08 13.25 13.91
C ASP A 129 2.77 14.29 14.81
N ASP A 130 2.44 14.30 16.10
CA ASP A 130 3.08 15.17 17.11
C ASP A 130 4.51 14.73 17.52
N GLY A 131 4.96 13.54 17.08
CA GLY A 131 6.28 13.01 17.41
C GLY A 131 7.38 13.58 16.50
N GLU A 132 8.42 14.20 17.07
CA GLU A 132 9.59 14.74 16.33
C GLU A 132 10.32 13.71 15.45
N GLN A 133 10.04 12.42 15.63
CA GLN A 133 10.67 11.30 14.93
C GLN A 133 9.67 10.17 14.61
N ALA A 134 8.45 10.51 14.19
CA ALA A 134 7.49 9.48 13.80
C ALA A 134 8.06 8.59 12.68
N ASP A 135 8.04 7.26 12.90
CA ASP A 135 8.39 6.31 11.84
C ASP A 135 7.36 6.49 10.71
N ARG A 136 7.79 7.12 9.61
CA ARG A 136 6.96 7.41 8.43
C ARG A 136 6.18 6.18 7.97
N ALA A 137 6.76 4.99 8.08
CA ALA A 137 6.08 3.75 7.72
C ALA A 137 4.90 3.45 8.64
N GLN A 138 5.05 3.68 9.95
CA GLN A 138 3.97 3.54 10.93
C GLN A 138 2.88 4.60 10.72
N LEU A 139 3.27 5.85 10.47
CA LEU A 139 2.31 6.92 10.19
C LEU A 139 1.53 6.68 8.90
N GLY A 140 2.21 6.25 7.83
CA GLY A 140 1.55 5.84 6.58
C GLY A 140 0.62 4.65 6.74
N LYS A 141 0.99 3.67 7.56
CA LYS A 141 0.09 2.58 7.95
C LYS A 141 -1.12 3.11 8.72
N ALA A 142 -0.91 4.04 9.66
CA ALA A 142 -1.98 4.62 10.46
C ALA A 142 -3.01 5.35 9.57
N TYR A 143 -2.56 6.18 8.63
CA TYR A 143 -3.42 6.86 7.67
C TYR A 143 -4.20 5.88 6.78
N GLN A 144 -3.56 4.81 6.27
CA GLN A 144 -4.26 3.80 5.47
C GLN A 144 -5.37 3.10 6.25
N THR A 145 -5.07 2.66 7.48
CA THR A 145 -6.06 2.02 8.35
C THR A 145 -7.20 2.98 8.68
N ALA A 146 -6.89 4.24 9.02
CA ALA A 146 -7.90 5.25 9.27
C ALA A 146 -8.79 5.50 8.04
N GLY A 147 -8.22 5.54 6.83
CA GLY A 147 -8.97 5.66 5.58
C GLY A 147 -9.95 4.51 5.36
N VAL A 148 -9.49 3.27 5.56
CA VAL A 148 -10.35 2.07 5.50
C VAL A 148 -11.46 2.12 6.55
N LEU A 149 -11.14 2.47 7.80
CA LEU A 149 -12.13 2.57 8.88
C LEU A 149 -13.18 3.64 8.57
N PHE A 150 -12.79 4.76 7.97
CA PHE A 150 -13.71 5.81 7.56
C PHE A 150 -14.64 5.38 6.41
N GLU A 151 -14.13 4.64 5.41
CA GLU A 151 -14.96 4.04 4.37
C GLU A 151 -16.04 3.12 4.96
N VAL A 152 -15.65 2.25 5.89
CA VAL A 152 -16.57 1.30 6.55
C VAL A 152 -17.59 2.06 7.41
N LEU A 153 -17.15 3.08 8.17
CA LEU A 153 -18.03 3.95 8.96
C LEU A 153 -19.09 4.62 8.08
N CYS A 154 -18.69 5.15 6.93
CA CYS A 154 -19.63 5.73 5.96
C CYS A 154 -20.65 4.71 5.45
N ALA A 155 -20.22 3.47 5.18
CA ALA A 155 -21.12 2.41 4.73
C ALA A 155 -22.13 2.01 5.81
N VAL A 156 -21.66 1.79 7.05
CA VAL A 156 -22.53 1.41 8.18
C VAL A 156 -23.54 2.52 8.50
N ASN A 157 -23.12 3.79 8.51
CA ASN A 157 -24.03 4.91 8.74
C ASN A 157 -25.13 5.00 7.68
N LYS A 158 -24.81 4.72 6.40
CA LYS A 158 -25.80 4.68 5.31
C LYS A 158 -26.82 3.56 5.54
N THR A 159 -26.37 2.37 5.94
CA THR A 159 -27.23 1.21 6.21
C THR A 159 -28.13 1.44 7.43
N GLU A 160 -27.60 2.01 8.51
CA GLU A 160 -28.35 2.33 9.74
C GLU A 160 -29.13 3.66 9.66
N LYS A 161 -29.06 4.39 8.54
CA LYS A 161 -29.70 5.70 8.33
C LYS A 161 -29.35 6.73 9.41
N VAL A 162 -28.08 6.77 9.80
CA VAL A 162 -27.56 7.76 10.74
C VAL A 162 -27.28 9.06 9.99
N GLU A 163 -28.11 10.08 10.21
CA GLU A 163 -28.02 11.37 9.49
C GLU A 163 -26.88 12.27 9.98
N GLU A 164 -26.53 12.20 11.27
CA GLU A 164 -25.52 13.08 11.87
C GLU A 164 -24.24 12.33 12.25
N VAL A 165 -23.15 12.70 11.58
CA VAL A 165 -21.78 12.36 11.96
C VAL A 165 -21.20 13.53 12.73
N ALA A 166 -20.53 13.27 13.86
CA ALA A 166 -19.94 14.32 14.66
C ALA A 166 -18.93 15.15 13.85
N PRO A 167 -18.88 16.49 14.02
CA PRO A 167 -17.99 17.36 13.24
C PRO A 167 -16.51 17.00 13.42
N GLU A 168 -16.13 16.46 14.58
CA GLU A 168 -14.79 15.94 14.85
C GLU A 168 -14.39 14.80 13.91
N ILE A 169 -15.31 13.88 13.61
CA ILE A 169 -15.06 12.75 12.71
C ILE A 169 -14.91 13.26 11.27
N ILE A 170 -15.70 14.27 10.88
CA ILE A 170 -15.59 14.89 9.55
C ILE A 170 -14.24 15.59 9.41
N ALA A 171 -13.79 16.32 10.44
CA ALA A 171 -12.49 16.99 10.45
C ALA A 171 -11.35 15.97 10.36
N ALA A 172 -11.39 14.89 11.16
CA ALA A 172 -10.42 13.81 11.12
C ALA A 172 -10.39 13.11 9.75
N ALA A 173 -11.56 12.88 9.14
CA ALA A 173 -11.64 12.25 7.82
C ALA A 173 -11.01 13.10 6.72
N ARG A 174 -11.24 14.42 6.75
CA ARG A 174 -10.60 15.35 5.82
C ARG A 174 -9.08 15.33 5.97
N ASP A 175 -8.58 15.38 7.21
CA ASP A 175 -7.16 15.28 7.49
C ASP A 175 -6.55 13.96 6.99
N VAL A 176 -7.20 12.82 7.25
CA VAL A 176 -6.78 11.52 6.71
C VAL A 176 -6.74 11.55 5.19
N GLN A 177 -7.76 12.11 4.54
CA GLN A 177 -7.83 12.17 3.08
C GLN A 177 -6.71 13.03 2.47
N GLU A 178 -6.36 14.15 3.10
CA GLU A 178 -5.29 15.05 2.65
C GLU A 178 -3.90 14.41 2.82
N ASN A 179 -3.68 13.70 3.93
CA ASN A 179 -2.38 13.13 4.27
C ASN A 179 -2.13 11.71 3.73
N MET A 180 -3.16 10.98 3.31
CA MET A 180 -3.00 9.61 2.79
C MET A 180 -2.17 9.56 1.50
N GLU A 181 -2.20 10.61 0.67
CA GLU A 181 -1.34 10.70 -0.51
C GLU A 181 0.12 11.03 -0.16
N ILE A 182 0.33 11.83 0.90
CA ILE A 182 1.66 12.24 1.37
C ILE A 182 2.38 11.06 1.99
N TYR A 183 1.69 10.25 2.79
CA TYR A 183 2.26 9.08 3.47
C TYR A 183 1.98 7.75 2.74
N ALA A 184 1.74 7.80 1.44
CA ALA A 184 1.63 6.61 0.62
C ALA A 184 2.93 5.78 0.71
N PRO A 185 2.85 4.44 0.80
CA PRO A 185 4.03 3.59 0.80
C PRO A 185 4.83 3.83 -0.48
N PHE A 186 6.15 3.98 -0.31
CA PHE A 186 7.12 3.99 -1.40
C PHE A 186 7.87 2.66 -1.38
N ASN A 187 8.44 2.27 -2.52
CA ASN A 187 9.20 1.00 -2.56
C ASN A 187 10.62 1.18 -2.02
N ILE A 188 11.28 2.28 -2.35
CA ILE A 188 12.67 2.57 -2.00
C ILE A 188 12.90 4.06 -1.70
N LEU A 189 12.35 4.97 -2.50
CA LEU A 189 12.60 6.42 -2.35
C LEU A 189 11.33 7.22 -1.99
N PRO A 190 11.31 7.94 -0.86
CA PRO A 190 10.20 8.78 -0.46
C PRO A 190 10.28 10.14 -1.16
N LEU A 191 9.79 10.21 -2.40
CA LEU A 191 9.90 11.41 -3.25
C LEU A 191 8.89 12.52 -2.91
N ASP A 192 8.00 12.31 -1.95
CA ASP A 192 7.06 13.30 -1.45
C ASP A 192 7.72 14.30 -0.48
N SER A 193 6.99 15.38 -0.19
CA SER A 193 7.48 16.48 0.67
C SER A 193 7.87 16.01 2.08
N ALA A 194 7.13 15.07 2.67
CA ALA A 194 7.43 14.53 3.99
C ALA A 194 8.57 13.47 3.95
N GLY A 195 8.97 13.03 2.77
CA GLY A 195 10.09 12.13 2.52
C GLY A 195 11.45 12.82 2.38
N ALA A 196 11.47 14.12 2.08
CA ALA A 196 12.67 14.85 1.73
C ALA A 196 13.77 14.84 2.80
N SER A 197 13.40 14.73 4.08
CA SER A 197 14.33 14.67 5.20
C SER A 197 14.95 13.29 5.44
N GLN A 198 14.48 12.24 4.74
CA GLN A 198 14.99 10.88 4.97
C GLN A 198 16.47 10.73 4.57
N PRO A 199 17.26 9.91 5.31
CA PRO A 199 18.70 9.77 5.05
C PRO A 199 19.07 9.39 3.62
N ILE A 200 18.27 8.53 2.97
CA ILE A 200 18.51 8.12 1.58
C ILE A 200 18.35 9.29 0.59
N MET A 201 17.45 10.23 0.89
CA MET A 201 17.24 11.46 0.10
C MET A 201 18.35 12.50 0.34
N GLN A 202 19.17 12.32 1.38
CA GLN A 202 20.29 13.20 1.67
C GLN A 202 21.56 12.86 0.87
N LEU A 203 21.61 11.70 0.22
CA LEU A 203 22.72 11.30 -0.65
C LEU A 203 22.81 12.24 -1.86
N GLU A 204 23.99 12.79 -2.11
CA GLU A 204 24.21 13.77 -3.17
C GLU A 204 23.94 13.20 -4.57
N GLU A 205 24.21 11.91 -4.79
CA GLU A 205 23.94 11.24 -6.06
C GLU A 205 22.44 11.09 -6.32
N ILE A 206 21.65 10.88 -5.26
CA ILE A 206 20.19 10.84 -5.32
C ILE A 206 19.65 12.25 -5.58
N LYS A 207 20.11 13.27 -4.84
CA LYS A 207 19.73 14.68 -5.05
C LYS A 207 20.03 15.15 -6.47
N ALA A 208 21.24 14.89 -6.97
CA ALA A 208 21.64 15.25 -8.32
C ALA A 208 20.73 14.63 -9.38
N THR A 209 20.40 13.35 -9.20
CA THR A 209 19.53 12.62 -10.12
C THR A 209 18.08 13.12 -10.09
N VAL A 210 17.52 13.35 -8.90
CA VAL A 210 16.18 13.93 -8.73
C VAL A 210 16.13 15.32 -9.38
N SER A 211 17.14 16.16 -9.13
CA SER A 211 17.24 17.48 -9.76
C SER A 211 17.38 17.41 -11.28
N ALA A 212 18.09 16.42 -11.81
CA ALA A 212 18.23 16.22 -13.25
C ALA A 212 16.90 15.83 -13.90
N LEU A 213 16.12 14.94 -13.27
CA LEU A 213 14.78 14.57 -13.74
C LEU A 213 13.79 15.73 -13.62
N GLY A 214 13.93 16.58 -12.60
CA GLY A 214 13.15 17.80 -12.42
C GLY A 214 13.50 18.92 -13.39
N ASN A 215 14.61 18.82 -14.13
CA ASN A 215 15.00 19.82 -15.12
C ASN A 215 14.16 19.68 -16.41
N THR A 216 12.92 20.15 -16.33
CA THR A 216 11.95 20.13 -17.43
C THR A 216 11.94 21.44 -18.24
N ARG A 217 13.02 22.24 -18.14
CA ARG A 217 13.15 23.50 -18.88
C ARG A 217 13.12 23.23 -20.38
N GLY A 218 12.24 23.94 -21.09
CA GLY A 218 12.08 23.79 -22.54
C GLY A 218 11.13 22.67 -22.97
N LEU A 219 10.51 21.93 -22.04
CA LEU A 219 9.45 20.98 -22.36
C LEU A 219 8.12 21.71 -22.59
N ASN A 220 7.42 21.33 -23.66
CA ASN A 220 6.08 21.86 -23.98
C ASN A 220 5.02 21.10 -23.19
N TRP A 221 4.46 21.72 -22.15
CA TRP A 221 3.41 21.11 -21.32
C TRP A 221 2.01 21.39 -21.88
N PRO A 222 1.05 20.44 -21.77
CA PRO A 222 -0.35 20.72 -22.08
C PRO A 222 -0.93 21.79 -21.16
N SER A 223 -1.64 22.76 -21.74
CA SER A 223 -2.12 23.96 -21.03
C SER A 223 -3.07 23.68 -19.87
N SER A 224 -3.74 22.52 -19.83
CA SER A 224 -4.69 22.14 -18.79
C SER A 224 -4.14 21.18 -17.73
N TYR A 225 -2.89 20.70 -17.86
CA TYR A 225 -2.36 19.65 -17.01
C TYR A 225 -1.78 20.19 -15.70
N GLU A 226 -2.38 19.82 -14.55
CA GLU A 226 -1.86 20.05 -13.19
C GLU A 226 -1.14 21.41 -12.98
N GLN A 227 -1.75 22.51 -13.45
CA GLN A 227 -1.12 23.84 -13.49
C GLN A 227 -0.55 24.30 -12.14
N GLN A 228 -1.19 23.92 -11.04
CA GLN A 228 -0.71 24.27 -9.70
C GLN A 228 0.62 23.59 -9.36
N ARG A 229 0.78 22.30 -9.69
CA ARG A 229 2.03 21.55 -9.49
C ARG A 229 3.12 21.99 -10.45
N GLN A 230 2.76 22.35 -11.68
CA GLN A 230 3.69 22.97 -12.63
C GLN A 230 4.27 24.28 -12.10
N ARG A 231 3.42 25.15 -11.55
CA ARG A 231 3.87 26.44 -10.95
C ARG A 231 4.72 26.23 -9.70
N ALA A 232 4.45 25.18 -8.93
CA ALA A 232 5.23 24.83 -7.75
C ALA A 232 6.60 24.20 -8.09
N GLY A 233 6.80 23.73 -9.32
CA GLY A 233 8.02 23.01 -9.72
C GLY A 233 8.03 21.54 -9.30
N ASP A 234 6.87 20.99 -8.94
CA ASP A 234 6.72 19.63 -8.38
C ASP A 234 6.57 18.53 -9.46
N LEU A 235 6.87 18.86 -10.72
CA LEU A 235 6.74 17.95 -11.86
C LEU A 235 8.11 17.64 -12.46
N ASP A 236 8.28 16.38 -12.84
CA ASP A 236 9.49 15.89 -13.49
C ASP A 236 9.26 15.42 -14.94
N LEU A 237 10.33 14.95 -15.57
CA LEU A 237 10.30 14.40 -16.93
C LEU A 237 9.26 13.27 -17.10
N LEU A 238 9.05 12.43 -16.09
CA LEU A 238 8.08 11.34 -16.15
C LEU A 238 6.63 11.86 -16.06
N ASP A 239 6.40 12.92 -15.28
CA ASP A 239 5.12 13.63 -15.29
C ASP A 239 4.84 14.26 -16.65
N TRP A 240 5.87 14.76 -17.34
CA TRP A 240 5.75 15.28 -18.70
C TRP A 240 5.42 14.18 -19.71
N LEU A 241 6.14 13.05 -19.66
CA LEU A 241 5.85 11.89 -20.51
C LEU A 241 4.41 11.39 -20.28
N ARG A 242 3.95 11.36 -19.02
CA ARG A 242 2.56 11.02 -18.68
C ARG A 242 1.58 12.01 -19.30
N ALA A 243 1.86 13.31 -19.25
CA ALA A 243 1.00 14.34 -19.81
C ALA A 243 0.91 14.27 -21.34
N MET A 244 2.02 13.99 -22.03
CA MET A 244 2.09 13.97 -23.50
C MET A 244 1.53 12.69 -24.12
N PHE A 245 1.80 11.54 -23.50
CA PHE A 245 1.46 10.23 -24.06
C PHE A 245 0.25 9.57 -23.37
N GLY A 246 -0.20 10.09 -22.22
CA GLY A 246 -1.31 9.53 -21.44
C GLY A 246 -2.72 9.93 -21.92
N LEU A 247 -2.86 10.80 -22.93
CA LEU A 247 -4.17 11.24 -23.45
C LEU A 247 -4.95 10.11 -24.17
N VAL A 248 -4.29 9.01 -24.55
CA VAL A 248 -4.95 7.83 -25.10
C VAL A 248 -5.40 6.92 -23.95
N MET A 249 -6.68 7.06 -23.57
CA MET A 249 -7.47 6.19 -22.69
C MET A 249 -7.37 6.47 -21.18
N LEU A 250 -8.38 7.20 -20.67
CA LEU A 250 -8.61 7.54 -19.25
C LEU A 250 -8.61 6.34 -18.27
N LEU A 251 -8.80 5.11 -18.76
CA LEU A 251 -8.73 3.89 -17.95
C LEU A 251 -7.28 3.41 -17.72
N PHE A 252 -6.35 3.78 -18.60
CA PHE A 252 -4.92 3.44 -18.50
C PHE A 252 -4.18 4.39 -17.53
N ILE A 253 -4.68 5.62 -17.37
CA ILE A 253 -4.08 6.67 -16.54
C ILE A 253 -4.04 6.30 -15.06
N TRP A 254 -5.07 5.61 -14.54
CA TRP A 254 -5.07 5.12 -13.15
C TRP A 254 -4.17 3.89 -12.97
N ALA A 255 -4.14 2.97 -13.94
CA ALA A 255 -3.34 1.74 -13.85
C ALA A 255 -1.83 1.97 -13.92
N GLN A 256 -1.38 3.11 -14.46
CA GLN A 256 0.04 3.42 -14.59
C GLN A 256 0.58 4.33 -13.47
N ARG A 257 -0.24 4.96 -12.61
CA ARG A 257 0.28 5.92 -11.63
C ARG A 257 1.31 5.30 -10.67
N ASP A 258 1.00 4.13 -10.13
CA ASP A 258 1.91 3.41 -9.23
C ASP A 258 3.08 2.77 -9.99
N ASN A 259 2.85 2.33 -11.23
CA ASN A 259 3.93 1.81 -12.07
C ASN A 259 4.95 2.90 -12.43
N VAL A 260 4.48 4.10 -12.77
CA VAL A 260 5.32 5.28 -13.05
C VAL A 260 6.08 5.71 -11.81
N ARG A 261 5.45 5.71 -10.63
CA ARG A 261 6.14 5.96 -9.35
C ARG A 261 7.27 4.94 -9.12
N ASN A 262 6.98 3.65 -9.29
CA ASN A 262 7.99 2.60 -9.14
C ASN A 262 9.14 2.73 -10.16
N GLN A 263 8.82 3.05 -11.41
CA GLN A 263 9.81 3.25 -12.47
C GLN A 263 10.67 4.49 -12.21
N ARG A 264 10.08 5.57 -11.69
CA ARG A 264 10.79 6.78 -11.26
C ARG A 264 11.83 6.46 -10.21
N GLU A 265 11.44 5.74 -9.16
CA GLU A 265 12.35 5.32 -8.10
C GLU A 265 13.50 4.46 -8.65
N HIS A 266 13.20 3.48 -9.50
CA HIS A 266 14.21 2.62 -10.12
C HIS A 266 15.19 3.40 -11.01
N LEU A 267 14.69 4.32 -11.83
CA LEU A 267 15.53 5.16 -12.69
C LEU A 267 16.46 6.05 -11.87
N ILE A 268 15.96 6.62 -10.77
CA ILE A 268 16.76 7.45 -9.88
C ILE A 268 17.92 6.63 -9.30
N LEU A 269 17.65 5.41 -8.82
CA LEU A 269 18.67 4.54 -8.26
C LEU A 269 19.71 4.10 -9.30
N LEU A 270 19.29 3.81 -10.53
CA LEU A 270 20.19 3.41 -11.62
C LEU A 270 21.16 4.56 -11.99
N LEU A 271 20.63 5.76 -12.14
CA LEU A 271 21.41 6.95 -12.48
C LEU A 271 22.34 7.35 -11.31
N ALA A 272 21.87 7.29 -10.07
CA ALA A 272 22.70 7.52 -8.89
C ALA A 272 23.84 6.50 -8.80
N ASN A 273 23.57 5.20 -9.00
CA ASN A 273 24.61 4.16 -9.03
C ASN A 273 25.63 4.38 -10.16
N SER A 274 25.17 4.84 -11.33
CA SER A 274 26.06 5.22 -12.44
C SER A 274 26.93 6.43 -12.07
N HIS A 275 26.36 7.43 -11.40
CA HIS A 275 27.08 8.62 -10.94
C HIS A 275 28.18 8.26 -9.92
N ILE A 276 27.89 7.36 -8.97
CA ILE A 276 28.88 6.83 -8.02
C ILE A 276 30.07 6.18 -8.72
N ARG A 277 29.85 5.53 -9.88
CA ARG A 277 30.92 4.86 -10.64
C ARG A 277 31.77 5.82 -11.45
N LEU A 278 31.24 6.99 -11.80
CA LEU A 278 31.91 8.00 -12.62
C LEU A 278 32.69 9.03 -11.77
N LEU A 279 32.32 9.21 -10.49
CA LEU A 279 33.07 10.01 -9.52
C LEU A 279 34.02 9.12 -8.70
N PRO A 280 35.34 9.31 -8.74
CA PRO A 280 36.24 8.64 -7.79
C PRO A 280 35.90 9.12 -6.36
N LYS A 281 35.69 8.20 -5.42
CA LYS A 281 35.49 8.54 -4.00
C LYS A 281 36.68 9.39 -3.50
N PRO A 282 36.46 10.44 -2.68
CA PRO A 282 37.57 11.06 -1.94
C PRO A 282 38.27 9.97 -1.12
N GLU A 283 39.60 9.98 -1.12
CA GLU A 283 40.41 8.98 -0.42
C GLU A 283 39.94 8.85 1.04
N PRO A 284 39.85 7.62 1.58
CA PRO A 284 39.53 7.45 2.99
C PRO A 284 40.55 8.21 3.86
N LEU A 285 40.02 9.03 4.78
CA LEU A 285 40.75 9.91 5.70
C LEU A 285 41.90 9.20 6.47
N ASN A 286 41.92 7.88 6.47
CA ASN A 286 42.89 7.03 7.15
C ASN A 286 44.26 6.94 6.45
N LYS A 287 44.46 7.58 5.28
CA LYS A 287 45.77 7.59 4.60
C LYS A 287 46.57 8.89 4.77
N ALA A 288 46.02 9.92 5.42
CA ALA A 288 46.67 11.23 5.57
C ALA A 288 47.08 11.52 7.02
N ARG A 289 47.92 10.68 7.63
CA ARG A 289 48.77 11.09 8.76
C ARG A 289 49.94 10.12 8.97
N LYS A 290 50.98 10.23 8.14
CA LYS A 290 52.33 9.93 8.62
C LYS A 290 52.88 11.23 9.21
N PRO A 291 53.10 11.35 10.53
CA PRO A 291 53.84 12.47 11.06
C PRO A 291 55.29 12.37 10.57
N ALA A 292 55.78 13.40 9.90
CA ALA A 292 57.21 13.57 9.67
C ALA A 292 57.88 13.70 11.06
N LEU A 293 58.66 12.69 11.44
CA LEU A 293 59.53 12.76 12.60
C LEU A 293 60.69 13.72 12.28
N PRO A 294 60.96 14.75 13.10
CA PRO A 294 62.13 15.59 12.93
C PRO A 294 63.38 14.79 13.33
N SER A 295 64.38 14.81 12.45
CA SER A 295 65.71 14.26 12.68
C SER A 295 66.38 14.92 13.88
N PHE A 296 66.64 14.16 14.94
CA PHE A 296 67.53 14.55 16.03
C PHE A 296 68.53 13.43 16.32
N GLY A 297 69.78 13.69 15.94
CA GLY A 297 70.97 13.40 16.75
C GLY A 297 71.50 11.97 16.78
N GLU A 298 72.41 11.64 15.88
CA GLU A 298 73.56 10.76 16.18
C GLU A 298 74.81 11.41 15.58
N ASN A 299 75.62 12.04 16.44
CA ASN A 299 77.01 12.38 16.20
C ASN A 299 77.72 12.39 17.55
N ILE A 300 77.95 11.21 18.09
CA ILE A 300 79.02 10.93 19.04
C ILE A 300 79.54 9.55 18.68
N LEU A 301 80.75 9.52 18.12
CA LEU A 301 81.85 8.57 18.32
C LEU A 301 82.71 8.55 17.05
N ASP A 302 83.78 9.34 17.05
CA ASP A 302 85.05 8.92 16.46
C ASP A 302 86.18 9.29 17.42
N TYR A 303 86.99 8.26 17.70
CA TYR A 303 88.24 8.26 18.46
C TYR A 303 89.39 8.47 17.46
N ASP A 304 90.17 9.54 17.67
CA ASP A 304 91.65 9.64 17.63
C ASP A 304 92.10 11.07 17.28
#